data_AF-A0A1T8VN78-F1
#
_entry.id   AF-A0A1T8VN78-F1
#
_cell.length_a   1.000
_cell.length_b   1.000
_cell.length_c   1.000
_cell.angle_alpha   90.00
_cell.angle_beta   90.00
_cell.angle_gamma   90.00
#
_symmetry.space_group_name_H-M   'P 1'
#
loop_
_entity.id
_entity.type
_entity.pdbx_description
1 polymer ?
#
loop_
_entity_poly.entity_id
_entity_poly.type
_entity_poly.pdbx_seq_one_letter_code
_entity_poly.pdbx_strand_id
1 'polypeptide(L)' 'MSRGLDPHALGVPEVMWMRQSGRYRELSSAFAQGTPEAITAWIVFCCQALTAGAAEATSIADTAAG' A
#
# COMPACT_ATOMS: atom_id res chain seq x y z
N MET A 1 16.01 -5.88 -15.67
CA MET A 1 14.62 -6.26 -15.32
C MET A 1 14.64 -7.19 -14.12
N SER A 2 14.83 -6.65 -12.91
CA SER A 2 14.76 -7.44 -11.68
C SER A 2 13.33 -7.34 -11.15
N ARG A 3 12.45 -8.28 -11.52
CA ARG A 3 11.22 -8.51 -10.78
C ARG A 3 11.58 -9.33 -9.54
N GLY A 4 11.39 -8.77 -8.36
CA GLY A 4 11.76 -9.38 -7.08
C GLY A 4 11.32 -8.51 -5.91
N LEU A 5 11.53 -8.99 -4.69
CA LEU A 5 11.37 -8.18 -3.48
C LEU A 5 12.18 -6.89 -3.60
N ASP A 6 11.62 -5.78 -3.16
CA ASP A 6 12.29 -4.48 -3.11
C ASP A 6 13.45 -4.55 -2.09
N PRO A 7 14.72 -4.65 -2.53
CA PRO A 7 15.84 -4.83 -1.64
C PRO A 7 16.22 -3.54 -0.90
N HIS A 8 15.74 -2.41 -1.40
CA HIS A 8 16.02 -1.08 -0.86
C HIS A 8 14.86 -0.52 -0.04
N ALA A 9 13.73 -1.25 0.05
CA ALA A 9 12.51 -0.85 0.74
C ALA A 9 12.08 0.58 0.35
N LEU A 10 12.18 0.89 -0.95
CA LEU A 10 11.73 2.15 -1.55
C LEU A 10 10.20 2.27 -1.60
N GLY A 11 9.48 1.14 -1.55
CA GLY A 11 8.03 1.13 -1.50
C GLY A 11 7.52 1.65 -0.15
N VAL A 12 6.89 2.83 -0.16
CA VAL A 12 6.31 3.45 1.04
C VAL A 12 4.77 3.46 0.95
N PRO A 13 4.09 2.33 1.22
CA PRO A 13 2.62 2.26 1.22
C PRO A 13 1.98 3.24 2.22
N GLU A 14 2.71 3.65 3.26
CA GLU A 14 2.29 4.57 4.30
C GLU A 14 1.85 5.93 3.75
N VAL A 15 2.44 6.39 2.63
CA VAL A 15 2.07 7.66 2.00
C VAL A 15 0.62 7.61 1.51
N MET A 16 0.18 6.49 0.94
CA MET A 16 -1.20 6.32 0.49
C MET A 16 -2.16 6.32 1.69
N TRP A 17 -1.84 5.58 2.74
CA TRP A 17 -2.65 5.54 3.97
C TRP A 17 -2.76 6.92 4.63
N MET A 18 -1.66 7.67 4.71
CA MET A 18 -1.64 9.02 5.27
C MET A 18 -2.48 10.00 4.44
N ARG A 19 -2.38 9.95 3.11
CA ARG A 19 -3.22 10.75 2.20
C ARG A 19 -4.71 10.39 2.33
N GLN A 20 -5.02 9.15 2.72
CA GLN A 20 -6.39 8.65 2.89
C GLN A 20 -6.73 8.36 4.35
N SER A 21 -6.24 9.17 5.29
CA SER A 21 -6.34 8.87 6.73
C SER A 21 -7.78 8.72 7.27
N GLY A 22 -8.77 9.34 6.63
CA GLY A 22 -10.19 9.12 6.96
C GLY A 22 -10.64 7.69 6.62
N ARG A 23 -10.37 7.26 5.38
CA ARG A 23 -10.69 5.93 4.87
C ARG A 23 -9.91 4.83 5.58
N TYR A 24 -8.65 5.10 5.95
CA TYR A 24 -7.86 4.21 6.81
C TYR A 24 -8.57 3.96 8.15
N ARG A 25 -8.99 5.01 8.85
CA ARG A 25 -9.68 4.88 10.15
C ARG A 25 -11.00 4.14 10.02
N GLU A 26 -11.80 4.49 9.01
CA GLU A 26 -13.07 3.83 8.71
C GLU A 26 -12.88 2.32 8.50
N LEU A 27 -12.00 1.93 7.59
CA LEU A 27 -11.76 0.52 7.28
C LEU A 27 -11.11 -0.23 8.43
N SER A 28 -10.24 0.41 9.22
CA SER A 28 -9.66 -0.20 10.43
C SER A 28 -10.72 -0.46 11.51
N SER A 29 -11.68 0.45 11.65
CA SER A 29 -12.78 0.29 12.59
C SER A 29 -13.77 -0.76 12.10
N ALA A 30 -14.01 -0.85 10.80
CA ALA A 30 -14.83 -1.90 10.20
C ALA A 30 -14.15 -3.27 10.36
N PHE A 31 -12.84 -3.36 10.12
CA PHE A 31 -12.06 -4.58 10.30
C PHE A 31 -12.22 -5.16 11.72
N ALA A 32 -12.25 -4.31 12.74
CA ALA A 32 -12.45 -4.73 14.13
C ALA A 32 -13.81 -5.39 14.39
N GLN A 33 -14.80 -5.19 13.52
CA GLN A 33 -16.12 -5.85 13.62
C GLN A 33 -16.05 -7.33 13.17
N GLY A 34 -15.00 -7.74 12.46
CA GLY A 34 -14.74 -9.14 12.11
C GLY A 34 -15.67 -9.73 11.05
N THR A 35 -16.45 -8.91 10.34
CA THR A 35 -17.29 -9.41 9.25
C THR A 35 -16.44 -9.78 8.01
N PRO A 36 -16.85 -10.79 7.22
CA PRO A 36 -16.14 -11.16 6.00
C PRO A 36 -15.94 -9.98 5.04
N GLU A 37 -16.94 -9.11 4.93
CA GLU A 37 -16.93 -7.95 4.04
C GLU A 37 -15.91 -6.91 4.53
N ALA A 38 -15.89 -6.63 5.83
CA ALA A 38 -14.97 -5.66 6.40
C ALA A 38 -13.51 -6.14 6.35
N ILE A 39 -13.28 -7.44 6.60
CA ILE A 39 -11.97 -8.07 6.45
C ILE A 39 -11.49 -7.99 5.00
N THR A 40 -12.37 -8.31 4.04
CA THR A 40 -12.05 -8.23 2.62
C THR A 40 -11.71 -6.80 2.21
N ALA A 41 -12.51 -5.82 2.62
CA ALA A 41 -12.29 -4.41 2.31
C ALA A 41 -10.94 -3.91 2.86
N TRP A 42 -10.58 -4.31 4.08
CA TRP A 42 -9.29 -3.99 4.68
C TRP A 42 -8.11 -4.59 3.91
N ILE A 43 -8.17 -5.89 3.56
CA ILE A 43 -7.11 -6.56 2.80
C ILE A 43 -6.92 -5.90 1.43
N VAL A 44 -8.01 -5.65 0.71
CA VAL A 44 -7.95 -4.99 -0.61
C VAL A 44 -7.33 -3.61 -0.50
N PHE A 45 -7.69 -2.84 0.54
CA PHE A 45 -7.13 -1.52 0.78
C PHE A 45 -5.62 -1.56 1.06
N CYS A 46 -5.14 -2.53 1.84
CA CYS A 46 -3.70 -2.75 2.06
C CYS A 46 -2.98 -3.12 0.75
N CYS A 47 -3.55 -4.00 -0.07
CA CYS A 47 -2.97 -4.37 -1.37
C CYS A 47 -2.88 -3.17 -2.33
N GLN A 48 -3.88 -2.29 -2.31
CA GLN A 48 -3.85 -1.04 -3.10
C GLN A 48 -2.70 -0.13 -2.67
N ALA A 49 -2.47 0.00 -1.36
CA ALA A 49 -1.37 0.83 -0.83
C ALA A 49 0.00 0.26 -1.20
N LEU A 50 0.16 -1.05 -1.09
CA LEU A 50 1.39 -1.74 -1.51
C LEU A 50 1.66 -1.56 -3.00
N THR A 51 0.63 -1.66 -3.84
CA THR A 51 0.76 -1.47 -5.28
C THR A 51 1.13 -0.02 -5.63
N ALA A 52 0.53 0.95 -4.94
CA ALA A 52 0.86 2.36 -5.11
C ALA A 52 2.31 2.66 -4.68
N GLY A 53 2.75 2.16 -3.53
CA GLY A 53 4.12 2.30 -3.05
C GLY A 53 5.13 1.67 -4.01
N ALA A 54 4.83 0.50 -4.57
CA ALA A 54 5.68 -0.15 -5.57
C ALA A 54 5.81 0.67 -6.87
N ALA A 55 4.75 1.36 -7.30
CA ALA A 55 4.80 2.24 -8.47
C ALA A 55 5.70 3.46 -8.23
N GLU A 56 5.61 4.10 -7.06
CA GLU A 56 6.50 5.20 -6.67
C GLU A 56 7.96 4.72 -6.59
N ALA A 57 8.21 3.56 -5.96
CA ALA A 57 9.53 2.95 -5.86
C ALA A 57 10.17 2.65 -7.23
N THR A 58 9.37 2.16 -8.19
CA THR A 58 9.82 1.88 -9.55
C THR A 58 10.29 3.17 -10.24
N SER A 59 9.54 4.26 -10.08
CA SER A 59 9.93 5.57 -10.65
C SER A 59 11.24 6.10 -10.07
N ILE A 60 11.49 5.87 -8.77
CA ILE A 60 12.75 6.27 -8.11
C ILE A 60 13.92 5.43 -8.64
N ALA A 61 13.74 4.11 -8.73
CA ALA A 61 14.76 3.20 -9.24
C ALA A 61 15.12 3.48 -10.71
N ASP A 62 14.13 3.75 -11.56
CA ASP A 62 14.36 4.10 -12.97
C ASP A 62 15.12 5.42 -13.11
N THR A 63 14.84 6.41 -12.25
CA THR A 63 15.56 7.70 -12.23
C THR A 63 17.01 7.56 -11.77
N ALA A 64 17.28 6.66 -10.82
CA ALA A 64 18.63 6.43 -10.30
C ALA A 64 19.52 5.58 -11.22
N ALA A 65 18.92 4.83 -12.14
CA ALA A 65 19.63 3.97 -13.09
C ALA A 65 20.02 4.68 -14.40
N GLY A 66 19.47 5.87 -14.67
CA GLY A 66 19.83 6.74 -15.81
C GLY A 66 20.91 7.75 -15.45
#